data_AF-A0A2E9H247-F1
#
_entry.id   AF-A0A2E9H247-F1
#
_cell.length_a   1.000
_cell.length_b   1.000
_cell.length_c   1.000
_cell.angle_alpha   90.00
_cell.angle_beta   90.00
_cell.angle_gamma   90.00
#
_symmetry.space_group_name_H-M   'P 1'
#
loop_
_entity.id
_entity.type
_entity.pdbx_description
1 polymer ?
#
loop_
_entity_poly.entity_id
_entity_poly.type
_entity_poly.pdbx_seq_one_letter_code
_entity_poly.pdbx_strand_id
1 'polypeptide(L)'
;MESNKRDLEVSEKTKKASSLAREKKFDEAIKVLGKLIKGLEKCNLDHSDVCIKIIPYFQKAGRFDELESYVNETLIPVGRAVTKKSFSHQNKHIQDAFTHLFLSRVYDKVRLSAKREKNNELKSYYGDKSQQEYDRYEAALEKGEEIAADEGEKEMVRIFGADKSQWPDSIK
;
A
#
# COMPACT_ATOMS: atom_id res chain seq x y z
N MET A 1 -2.50 -6.27 -23.45
CA MET A 1 -2.68 -7.73 -23.20
C MET A 1 -1.74 -8.28 -22.12
N GLU A 2 -0.43 -7.97 -22.14
CA GLU A 2 0.50 -8.50 -21.12
C GLU A 2 0.26 -8.01 -19.67
N SER A 3 -0.18 -6.77 -19.46
CA SER A 3 -0.48 -6.29 -18.09
C SER A 3 -1.62 -7.07 -17.44
N ASN A 4 -2.74 -7.24 -18.14
CA ASN A 4 -3.88 -8.03 -17.62
C ASN A 4 -3.46 -9.46 -17.27
N LYS A 5 -2.54 -10.05 -18.04
CA LYS A 5 -2.01 -11.38 -17.73
C LYS A 5 -1.23 -11.39 -16.40
N ARG A 6 -0.45 -10.35 -16.10
CA ARG A 6 0.28 -10.21 -14.84
C ARG A 6 -0.67 -9.97 -13.67
N ASP A 7 -1.68 -9.12 -13.82
CA ASP A 7 -2.68 -8.87 -12.78
C ASP A 7 -3.47 -10.14 -12.42
N LEU A 8 -3.82 -10.98 -13.42
CA LEU A 8 -4.41 -12.30 -13.19
C LEU A 8 -3.45 -13.25 -12.47
N GLU A 9 -2.17 -13.28 -12.87
CA GLU A 9 -1.14 -14.09 -12.23
C GLU A 9 -0.93 -13.70 -10.76
N VAL A 10 -1.03 -12.40 -10.43
CA VAL A 10 -0.99 -11.91 -9.04
C VAL A 10 -2.15 -12.50 -8.23
N SER A 11 -3.36 -12.48 -8.77
CA SER A 11 -4.55 -13.05 -8.12
C SER A 11 -4.40 -14.56 -7.88
N GLU A 12 -3.96 -15.30 -8.90
CA GLU A 12 -3.76 -16.75 -8.81
C GLU A 12 -2.68 -17.12 -7.78
N LYS A 13 -1.52 -16.47 -7.83
CA LYS A 13 -0.44 -16.73 -6.87
C LYS A 13 -0.82 -16.34 -5.45
N THR A 14 -1.58 -15.26 -5.27
CA THR A 14 -2.09 -14.86 -3.96
C THR A 14 -3.08 -15.88 -3.40
N LYS A 15 -3.97 -16.43 -4.24
CA LYS A 15 -4.87 -17.53 -3.86
C LYS A 15 -4.07 -18.78 -3.50
N LYS A 16 -3.06 -19.15 -4.29
CA LYS A 16 -2.17 -20.29 -4.03
C LYS A 16 -1.46 -20.15 -2.68
N ALA A 17 -0.86 -19.00 -2.40
CA ALA A 17 -0.21 -18.74 -1.10
C ALA A 17 -1.19 -18.82 0.07
N SER A 18 -2.43 -18.35 -0.12
CA SER A 18 -3.48 -18.45 0.90
C SER A 18 -3.93 -19.90 1.12
N SER A 19 -3.91 -20.75 0.08
CA SER A 19 -4.17 -22.19 0.21
C SER A 19 -3.06 -22.88 1.00
N LEU A 20 -1.80 -22.62 0.65
CA LEU A 20 -0.64 -23.17 1.37
C LEU A 20 -0.67 -22.78 2.86
N ALA A 21 -0.99 -21.53 3.16
CA ALA A 21 -1.12 -21.07 4.54
C ALA A 21 -2.26 -21.75 5.33
N ARG A 22 -3.38 -22.13 4.66
CA ARG A 22 -4.45 -22.93 5.28
C ARG A 22 -3.99 -24.35 5.61
N GLU A 23 -3.12 -24.91 4.77
CA GLU A 23 -2.46 -26.20 5.00
C GLU A 23 -1.26 -26.11 5.98
N LYS A 24 -1.06 -24.96 6.63
CA LYS A 24 0.09 -24.66 7.52
C LYS A 24 1.47 -24.73 6.84
N LYS A 25 1.52 -24.72 5.51
CA LYS A 25 2.75 -24.66 4.71
C LYS A 25 3.25 -23.22 4.57
N PHE A 26 3.64 -22.62 5.70
CA PHE A 26 3.97 -21.18 5.76
C PHE A 26 5.21 -20.82 4.94
N ASP A 27 6.28 -21.62 4.98
CA ASP A 27 7.48 -21.38 4.18
C ASP A 27 7.22 -21.41 2.67
N GLU A 28 6.35 -22.32 2.22
CA GLU A 28 5.93 -22.37 0.81
C GLU A 28 5.10 -21.13 0.44
N ALA A 29 4.21 -20.70 1.34
CA ALA A 29 3.43 -19.47 1.14
C ALA A 29 4.34 -18.23 1.06
N ILE A 30 5.35 -18.12 1.93
CA ILE A 30 6.39 -17.08 1.90
C ILE A 30 7.15 -17.13 0.57
N LYS A 31 7.56 -18.31 0.12
CA LYS A 31 8.30 -18.47 -1.15
C LYS A 31 7.47 -18.02 -2.36
N VAL A 32 6.16 -18.34 -2.38
CA VAL A 32 5.25 -17.92 -3.45
C VAL A 32 5.07 -16.39 -3.44
N LEU A 33 4.73 -15.81 -2.29
CA LEU A 33 4.51 -14.36 -2.19
C LEU A 33 5.80 -13.58 -2.37
N GLY A 34 6.93 -14.03 -1.83
CA GLY A 34 8.21 -13.34 -1.94
C GLY A 34 8.69 -13.22 -3.38
N LYS A 35 8.46 -14.25 -4.21
CA LYS A 35 8.71 -14.17 -5.66
C LYS A 35 7.74 -13.22 -6.37
N LEU A 36 6.49 -13.22 -5.94
CA LEU A 36 5.46 -12.35 -6.51
C LEU A 36 5.75 -10.87 -6.23
N ILE A 37 6.07 -10.54 -4.98
CA ILE A 37 6.37 -9.18 -4.50
C ILE A 37 7.46 -8.54 -5.36
N LYS A 38 8.57 -9.24 -5.63
CA LYS A 38 9.67 -8.73 -6.47
C LYS A 38 9.26 -8.30 -7.89
N GLY A 39 8.07 -8.69 -8.37
CA GLY A 39 7.55 -8.31 -9.69
C GLY A 39 6.39 -7.32 -9.66
N LEU A 40 5.88 -6.93 -8.50
CA LEU A 40 4.64 -6.14 -8.40
C LEU A 40 4.74 -4.75 -9.00
N GLU A 41 5.90 -4.10 -8.94
CA GLU A 41 6.15 -2.78 -9.58
C GLU A 41 5.88 -2.78 -11.09
N LYS A 42 5.91 -3.97 -11.72
CA LYS A 42 5.68 -4.16 -13.14
C LYS A 42 4.21 -4.40 -13.50
N CYS A 43 3.31 -4.38 -12.53
CA CYS A 43 1.86 -4.46 -12.72
C CYS A 43 1.26 -3.05 -12.87
N ASN A 44 0.07 -2.94 -13.45
CA ASN A 44 -0.60 -1.64 -13.62
C ASN A 44 -1.56 -1.30 -12.47
N LEU A 45 -2.11 -2.32 -11.81
CA LEU A 45 -3.01 -2.13 -10.68
C LEU A 45 -2.22 -2.04 -9.36
N ASP A 46 -2.85 -1.40 -8.37
CA ASP A 46 -2.36 -1.41 -6.99
C ASP A 46 -2.52 -2.81 -6.39
N HIS A 47 -1.39 -3.45 -6.09
CA HIS A 47 -1.31 -4.73 -5.40
C HIS A 47 -0.54 -4.62 -4.08
N SER A 48 -0.44 -3.42 -3.50
CA SER A 48 0.29 -3.17 -2.25
C SER A 48 -0.21 -4.03 -1.08
N ASP A 49 -1.48 -4.42 -1.08
CA ASP A 49 -2.06 -5.37 -0.11
C ASP A 49 -1.39 -6.76 -0.12
N VAL A 50 -0.89 -7.19 -1.28
CA VAL A 50 -0.16 -8.46 -1.41
C VAL A 50 1.14 -8.41 -0.62
N CYS A 51 1.83 -7.26 -0.62
CA CYS A 51 3.02 -7.03 0.19
C CYS A 51 2.72 -7.23 1.68
N ILE A 52 1.60 -6.69 2.17
CA ILE A 52 1.22 -6.76 3.59
C ILE A 52 0.88 -8.21 4.00
N LYS A 53 0.31 -9.00 3.09
CA LYS A 53 -0.17 -10.37 3.37
C LYS A 53 0.91 -11.36 3.77
N ILE A 54 2.16 -11.15 3.35
CA ILE A 54 3.28 -12.06 3.65
C ILE A 54 3.75 -11.99 5.12
N ILE A 55 3.57 -10.82 5.76
CA ILE A 55 4.06 -10.53 7.12
C ILE A 55 3.61 -11.57 8.15
N PRO A 56 2.31 -11.89 8.30
CA PRO A 56 1.87 -12.89 9.27
C PRO A 56 2.36 -14.31 8.95
N TYR A 57 2.84 -14.60 7.73
CA TYR A 57 3.37 -15.93 7.40
C TYR A 57 4.77 -16.14 7.95
N PHE A 58 5.62 -15.11 7.98
CA PHE A 58 6.92 -15.17 8.68
C PHE A 58 6.74 -15.50 10.16
N GLN A 59 5.82 -14.80 10.82
CA GLN A 59 5.47 -15.07 12.22
C GLN A 59 4.99 -16.51 12.42
N LYS A 60 4.04 -16.98 11.62
CA LYS A 60 3.50 -18.34 11.72
C LYS A 60 4.51 -19.45 11.37
N ALA A 61 5.56 -19.14 10.61
CA ALA A 61 6.66 -20.04 10.31
C ALA A 61 7.73 -20.07 11.42
N GLY A 62 7.60 -19.25 12.48
CA GLY A 62 8.64 -19.10 13.51
C GLY A 62 9.87 -18.33 13.01
N ARG A 63 9.71 -17.55 11.93
CA ARG A 63 10.79 -16.80 11.26
C ARG A 63 10.64 -15.30 11.49
N PHE A 64 10.21 -14.91 12.69
CA PHE A 64 9.99 -13.51 13.03
C PHE A 64 11.29 -12.70 12.99
N ASP A 65 12.42 -13.30 13.37
CA ASP A 65 13.73 -12.64 13.35
C ASP A 65 14.17 -12.22 11.93
N GLU A 66 13.70 -12.90 10.89
CA GLU A 66 13.98 -12.56 9.49
C GLU A 66 13.02 -11.49 8.93
N LEU A 67 11.89 -11.26 9.61
CA LEU A 67 10.82 -10.40 9.11
C LEU A 67 11.28 -8.95 8.99
N GLU A 68 12.06 -8.45 9.95
CA GLU A 68 12.50 -7.05 9.97
C GLU A 68 13.39 -6.72 8.78
N SER A 69 14.41 -7.55 8.51
CA SER A 69 15.26 -7.39 7.33
C SER A 69 14.43 -7.51 6.05
N TYR A 70 13.53 -8.50 5.95
CA TYR A 70 12.67 -8.65 4.78
C TYR A 70 11.77 -7.43 4.54
N VAL A 71 11.20 -6.86 5.61
CA VAL A 71 10.34 -5.68 5.53
C VAL A 71 11.12 -4.47 5.03
N ASN A 72 12.30 -4.21 5.60
CA ASN A 72 13.09 -3.02 5.29
C ASN A 72 13.78 -3.12 3.91
N GLU A 73 14.30 -4.30 3.56
CA GLU A 73 15.12 -4.47 2.34
C GLU A 73 14.28 -4.82 1.11
N THR A 74 13.11 -5.46 1.28
CA THR A 74 12.30 -5.94 0.15
C THR A 74 10.91 -5.31 0.14
N LEU A 75 10.15 -5.45 1.21
CA LEU A 75 8.72 -5.15 1.21
C LEU A 75 8.44 -3.65 1.06
N ILE A 76 9.11 -2.81 1.86
CA ILE A 76 8.93 -1.36 1.86
C ILE A 76 9.35 -0.76 0.51
N PRO A 77 10.55 -1.04 -0.05
CA PRO A 77 10.94 -0.49 -1.35
C PRO A 77 9.96 -0.83 -2.47
N VAL A 78 9.55 -2.10 -2.57
CA VAL A 78 8.59 -2.54 -3.60
C VAL A 78 7.23 -1.90 -3.39
N GLY A 79 6.70 -1.92 -2.17
CA GLY A 79 5.38 -1.36 -1.89
C GLY A 79 5.31 0.14 -2.19
N ARG A 80 6.35 0.90 -1.83
CA ARG A 80 6.46 2.32 -2.21
C ARG A 80 6.42 2.52 -3.72
N ALA A 81 7.14 1.69 -4.48
CA ALA A 81 7.16 1.78 -5.94
C ALA A 81 5.77 1.46 -6.55
N VAL A 82 5.10 0.43 -6.05
CA VAL A 82 3.74 0.05 -6.47
C VAL A 82 2.77 1.20 -6.20
N THR A 83 2.72 1.69 -4.96
CA THR A 83 1.79 2.76 -4.58
C THR A 83 2.04 4.04 -5.38
N LYS A 84 3.28 4.50 -5.49
CA LYS A 84 3.60 5.70 -6.29
C LYS A 84 3.18 5.56 -7.74
N LYS A 85 3.36 4.38 -8.34
CA LYS A 85 2.94 4.11 -9.72
C LYS A 85 1.42 4.17 -9.85
N SER A 86 0.69 3.52 -8.95
CA SER A 86 -0.78 3.47 -8.97
C SER A 86 -1.42 4.85 -8.85
N PHE A 87 -0.80 5.74 -8.05
CA PHE A 87 -1.26 7.12 -7.86
C PHE A 87 -0.52 8.14 -8.73
N SER A 88 0.23 7.72 -9.75
CA SER A 88 1.05 8.61 -10.59
C SER A 88 0.26 9.68 -11.36
N HIS A 89 -1.04 9.48 -11.54
CA HIS A 89 -1.97 10.42 -12.15
C HIS A 89 -2.51 11.49 -11.18
N GLN A 90 -2.25 11.35 -9.88
CA GLN A 90 -2.64 12.29 -8.84
C GLN A 90 -1.51 13.25 -8.52
N ASN A 91 -1.79 14.35 -7.81
CA ASN A 91 -0.73 15.24 -7.34
C ASN A 91 0.19 14.55 -6.31
N LYS A 92 1.39 15.13 -6.11
CA LYS A 92 2.42 14.55 -5.25
C LYS A 92 1.97 14.30 -3.80
N HIS A 93 1.08 15.12 -3.27
CA HIS A 93 0.62 15.01 -1.89
C HIS A 93 -0.29 13.81 -1.72
N ILE A 94 -1.19 13.55 -2.68
CA ILE A 94 -1.99 12.32 -2.72
C ILE A 94 -1.09 11.08 -2.89
N GLN A 95 -0.07 11.14 -3.76
CA GLN A 95 0.89 10.04 -3.92
C GLN A 95 1.63 9.72 -2.61
N ASP A 96 2.09 10.76 -1.90
CA ASP A 96 2.76 10.62 -0.61
C ASP A 96 1.79 10.11 0.46
N ALA A 97 0.55 10.59 0.48
CA ALA A 97 -0.49 10.12 1.40
C ALA A 97 -0.67 8.60 1.31
N PHE A 98 -0.94 8.07 0.12
CA PHE A 98 -1.13 6.62 -0.02
C PHE A 98 0.14 5.82 0.25
N THR A 99 1.32 6.41 0.01
CA THR A 99 2.59 5.80 0.42
C THR A 99 2.68 5.68 1.94
N HIS A 100 2.29 6.73 2.68
CA HIS A 100 2.25 6.75 4.14
C HIS A 100 1.20 5.77 4.69
N LEU A 101 0.01 5.69 4.07
CA LEU A 101 -1.01 4.70 4.43
C LEU A 101 -0.49 3.26 4.29
N PHE A 102 0.21 2.96 3.20
CA PHE A 102 0.85 1.67 3.01
C PHE A 102 1.85 1.35 4.13
N LEU A 103 2.75 2.28 4.46
CA LEU A 103 3.74 2.11 5.51
C LEU A 103 3.11 1.89 6.88
N SER A 104 2.08 2.68 7.21
CA SER A 104 1.31 2.51 8.44
C SER A 104 0.78 1.08 8.57
N ARG A 105 0.15 0.56 7.50
CA ARG A 105 -0.40 -0.81 7.51
C ARG A 105 0.68 -1.90 7.60
N VAL A 106 1.84 -1.70 6.97
CA VAL A 106 2.99 -2.59 7.12
C VAL A 106 3.44 -2.63 8.58
N TYR A 107 3.67 -1.47 9.19
CA TYR A 107 4.11 -1.39 10.58
C TYR A 107 3.07 -1.94 11.55
N ASP A 108 1.77 -1.70 11.36
CA ASP A 108 0.72 -2.33 12.17
C ASP A 108 0.78 -3.86 12.07
N LYS A 109 1.01 -4.43 10.88
CA LYS A 109 1.15 -5.89 10.76
C LYS A 109 2.39 -6.44 11.45
N VAL A 110 3.52 -5.74 11.39
CA VAL A 110 4.73 -6.15 12.13
C VAL A 110 4.49 -6.05 13.63
N ARG A 111 3.85 -4.97 14.11
CA ARG A 111 3.42 -4.78 15.50
C ARG A 111 2.55 -5.93 15.99
N LEU A 112 1.55 -6.34 15.20
CA LEU A 112 0.66 -7.45 15.53
C LEU A 112 1.41 -8.79 15.61
N SER A 113 2.41 -9.00 14.74
CA SER A 113 3.30 -10.16 14.82
C SER A 113 4.17 -10.12 16.08
N ALA A 114 4.82 -8.99 16.38
CA ALA A 114 5.62 -8.80 17.59
C ALA A 114 4.80 -9.04 18.87
N LYS A 115 3.54 -8.59 18.89
CA LYS A 115 2.60 -8.86 19.99
C LYS A 115 2.39 -10.37 20.22
N ARG A 116 2.30 -11.18 19.15
CA ARG A 116 2.12 -12.64 19.26
C ARG A 116 3.38 -13.34 19.74
N GLU A 117 4.54 -12.84 19.34
CA GLU A 117 5.85 -13.29 19.81
C GLU A 117 6.20 -12.78 21.22
N LYS A 118 5.29 -12.01 21.86
CA LYS A 118 5.50 -11.38 23.17
C LYS A 118 6.71 -10.44 23.23
N ASN A 119 7.16 -9.93 22.08
CA ASN A 119 8.20 -8.92 22.00
C ASN A 119 7.58 -7.53 22.20
N ASN A 120 7.57 -7.06 23.45
CA ASN A 120 6.93 -5.78 23.83
C ASN A 120 7.67 -4.56 23.29
N GLU A 121 8.99 -4.62 23.17
CA GLU A 121 9.81 -3.52 22.64
C GLU A 121 9.46 -3.27 21.17
N LEU A 122 9.54 -4.30 20.32
CA LEU A 122 9.18 -4.16 18.91
C LEU A 122 7.70 -3.86 18.71
N LYS A 123 6.82 -4.39 19.56
CA LYS A 123 5.40 -4.01 19.56
C LYS A 123 5.23 -2.51 19.80
N SER A 124 5.93 -1.91 20.77
CA SER A 124 5.83 -0.46 21.00
C SER A 124 6.38 0.31 19.81
N TYR A 125 7.61 -0.02 19.40
CA TYR A 125 8.30 0.63 18.30
C TYR A 125 7.50 0.66 16.99
N TYR A 126 6.95 -0.49 16.58
CA TYR A 126 6.14 -0.57 15.36
C TYR A 126 4.73 0.01 15.55
N GLY A 127 4.24 0.11 16.78
CA GLY A 127 3.03 0.86 17.10
C GLY A 127 3.21 2.36 16.85
N ASP A 128 4.27 2.94 17.39
CA ASP A 128 4.57 4.36 17.24
C ASP A 128 4.84 4.70 15.78
N LYS A 129 5.62 3.88 15.06
CA LYS A 129 5.82 4.04 13.61
C LYS A 129 4.52 3.96 12.81
N SER A 130 3.66 3.00 13.13
CA SER A 130 2.37 2.87 12.44
C SER A 130 1.52 4.13 12.60
N GLN A 131 1.47 4.69 13.81
CA GLN A 131 0.72 5.90 14.08
C GLN A 131 1.34 7.12 13.38
N GLN A 132 2.66 7.31 13.49
CA GLN A 132 3.36 8.42 12.83
C GLN A 132 3.15 8.44 11.32
N GLU A 133 3.16 7.29 10.66
CA GLU A 133 2.88 7.20 9.23
C GLU A 133 1.38 7.42 8.93
N TYR A 134 0.47 7.07 9.83
CA TYR A 134 -0.96 7.37 9.64
C TYR A 134 -1.23 8.87 9.74
N ASP A 135 -0.65 9.56 10.73
CA ASP A 135 -0.79 11.00 10.89
C ASP A 135 -0.25 11.75 9.65
N ARG A 136 0.86 11.27 9.08
CA ARG A 136 1.40 11.80 7.81
C ARG A 136 0.49 11.53 6.61
N TYR A 137 -0.20 10.40 6.59
CA TYR A 137 -1.20 10.11 5.56
C TYR A 137 -2.33 11.12 5.62
N GLU A 138 -2.91 11.38 6.79
CA GLU A 138 -4.02 12.33 6.95
C GLU A 138 -3.62 13.73 6.51
N ALA A 139 -2.47 14.24 7.01
CA ALA A 139 -1.98 15.56 6.65
C ALA A 139 -1.64 15.71 5.15
N ALA A 140 -1.08 14.67 4.53
CA ALA A 140 -0.76 14.70 3.10
C ALA A 140 -2.03 14.59 2.23
N LEU A 141 -3.03 13.81 2.68
CA LEU A 141 -4.29 13.67 1.95
C LEU A 141 -5.07 14.98 1.95
N GLU A 142 -5.25 15.61 3.12
CA GLU A 142 -5.95 16.89 3.25
C GLU A 142 -5.36 17.94 2.31
N LYS A 143 -4.04 18.12 2.34
CA LYS A 143 -3.34 19.04 1.46
C LYS A 143 -3.46 18.65 -0.02
N GLY A 144 -3.45 17.36 -0.32
CA GLY A 144 -3.59 16.85 -1.67
C GLY A 144 -4.98 17.11 -2.26
N GLU A 145 -6.03 16.96 -1.46
CA GLU A 145 -7.41 17.23 -1.83
C GLU A 145 -7.66 18.73 -2.03
N GLU A 146 -7.11 19.58 -1.16
CA GLU A 146 -7.15 21.04 -1.31
C GLU A 146 -6.56 21.48 -2.66
N ILE A 147 -5.37 20.98 -3.01
CA ILE A 147 -4.73 21.30 -4.30
C ILE A 147 -5.56 20.80 -5.47
N ALA A 148 -6.12 19.59 -5.39
CA ALA A 148 -6.94 19.03 -6.45
C ALA A 148 -8.24 19.83 -6.66
N ALA A 149 -8.85 20.32 -5.57
CA ALA A 149 -10.03 21.19 -5.63
C ALA A 149 -9.70 22.53 -6.29
N ASP A 150 -8.59 23.17 -5.90
CA ASP A 150 -8.12 24.42 -6.51
C ASP A 150 -7.82 24.27 -8.01
N GLU A 151 -7.18 23.17 -8.40
CA GLU A 151 -6.91 22.84 -9.81
C GLU A 151 -8.20 22.60 -10.58
N GLY A 152 -9.15 21.89 -9.98
CA GLY A 152 -10.48 21.67 -10.52
C GLY A 152 -11.25 22.98 -10.75
N GLU A 153 -11.24 23.89 -9.77
CA GLU A 153 -11.88 25.20 -9.92
C GLU A 153 -11.23 26.04 -11.03
N LYS A 154 -9.90 26.07 -11.09
CA LYS A 154 -9.17 26.77 -12.17
C LYS A 154 -9.53 26.23 -13.55
N GLU A 155 -9.63 24.90 -13.68
CA GLU A 155 -10.00 24.27 -14.93
C GLU A 155 -11.46 24.58 -15.32
N MET A 156 -12.37 24.58 -14.35
CA MET A 156 -13.77 24.97 -14.57
C MET A 156 -13.89 26.43 -15.02
N VAL A 157 -13.17 27.35 -14.38
CA VAL A 157 -13.11 28.76 -14.79
C VAL A 157 -12.51 28.91 -16.19
N ARG A 158 -11.51 28.08 -16.54
CA ARG A 158 -10.91 28.08 -17.89
C ARG A 158 -11.91 27.65 -18.96
N ILE A 159 -12.72 26.62 -18.69
CA ILE A 159 -13.66 26.05 -19.67
C ILE A 159 -14.93 26.90 -19.79
N PHE A 160 -15.50 27.32 -18.66
CA PHE A 160 -16.84 27.93 -18.60
C PHE A 160 -16.83 29.42 -18.26
N GLY A 161 -15.66 30.00 -18.01
CA GLY A 161 -15.53 31.39 -17.55
C GLY A 161 -15.76 31.54 -16.04
N ALA A 162 -15.46 32.73 -15.53
CA ALA A 162 -15.54 33.05 -14.10
C ALA A 162 -16.99 33.20 -13.58
N ASP A 163 -17.97 33.37 -14.47
CA ASP A 163 -19.38 33.52 -14.11
C ASP A 163 -20.03 32.16 -13.90
N LYS A 164 -20.10 31.72 -12.63
CA LYS A 164 -20.72 30.45 -12.23
C LYS A 164 -22.20 30.32 -12.62
N SER A 165 -22.90 31.43 -12.88
CA SER A 165 -24.29 31.39 -13.35
C SER A 165 -24.44 30.83 -14.77
N GLN A 166 -23.36 30.90 -15.57
CA GLN A 166 -23.30 30.40 -16.94
C GLN A 166 -22.83 28.94 -17.04
N TRP A 167 -22.48 28.33 -15.90
CA TRP A 167 -22.06 26.94 -15.89
C TRP A 167 -23.25 26.01 -16.19
N PRO A 168 -23.01 24.82 -16.78
CA PRO A 168 -24.06 23.81 -16.96
C PRO A 168 -24.71 23.43 -15.63
N ASP A 169 -26.03 23.28 -15.60
CA ASP A 169 -26.77 22.95 -14.37
C ASP A 169 -26.35 21.59 -13.76
N SER A 170 -25.71 20.71 -14.54
CA SER A 170 -25.13 19.46 -14.05
C SER A 170 -23.86 19.64 -13.21
N ILE A 171 -23.29 20.85 -13.17
CA ILE A 171 -22.06 21.20 -12.44
C ILE A 171 -22.29 22.38 -11.49
N LYS A 172 -23.49 22.98 -11.50
CA LYS A 172 -23.92 24.00 -10.53
C LYS A 172 -24.25 23.39 -9.17
#